data_AF-A0A956DQV6-F1
#
_entry.id   AF-A0A956DQV6-F1
#
_cell.length_a   1.000
_cell.length_b   1.000
_cell.length_c   1.000
_cell.angle_alpha   90.00
_cell.angle_beta   90.00
_cell.angle_gamma   90.00
#
_symmetry.space_group_name_H-M   'P 1'
#
loop_
_entity.id
_entity.type
_entity.pdbx_description
1 polymer ?
#
loop_
_entity_poly.entity_id
_entity_poly.type
_entity_poly.pdbx_seq_one_letter_code
_entity_poly.pdbx_strand_id
1 'polypeptide(L)'
;MRHPWLRRAVPLGLTLSLTACLSDDVEFGLPGGLRARREGNTGNEACPIDPAADGSVCPDWTTDIYPLFDENGTYGCALQSCHGRAPGASGLFIPPGDAATAYANMSMFENATRPYVGGADSYILCNLSPDPDVKIGSLMPLVGGPVQGLVSGDDLVALSNWVLCGSPP
;
A
#
# COMPACT_ATOMS: atom_id res chain seq x y z
N MET A 1 4.43 -38.17 -39.48
CA MET A 1 5.33 -37.07 -39.06
C MET A 1 4.49 -35.81 -38.86
N ARG A 2 4.72 -35.06 -37.75
CA ARG A 2 3.99 -33.86 -37.26
C ARG A 2 2.62 -34.16 -36.62
N HIS A 3 2.20 -33.64 -35.48
CA HIS A 3 2.83 -33.02 -34.30
C HIS A 3 1.91 -33.28 -33.09
N PRO A 4 2.42 -33.42 -31.86
CA PRO A 4 1.61 -33.72 -30.69
C PRO A 4 1.39 -32.49 -29.79
N TRP A 5 0.34 -32.56 -28.96
CA TRP A 5 0.09 -31.75 -27.75
C TRP A 5 -0.48 -30.33 -27.90
N LEU A 6 -1.79 -30.19 -27.61
CA LEU A 6 -2.37 -29.02 -26.95
C LEU A 6 -2.77 -29.45 -25.54
N ARG A 7 -1.81 -29.43 -24.61
CA ARG A 7 -2.12 -29.39 -23.18
C ARG A 7 -2.35 -27.93 -22.85
N ARG A 8 -3.60 -27.60 -22.47
CA ARG A 8 -3.92 -26.31 -21.85
C ARG A 8 -3.02 -26.15 -20.63
N ALA A 9 -2.11 -25.19 -20.68
CA ALA A 9 -1.40 -24.74 -19.50
C ALA A 9 -2.42 -24.06 -18.58
N VAL A 10 -2.68 -24.67 -17.43
CA VAL A 10 -3.25 -23.94 -16.29
C VAL A 10 -2.14 -22.99 -15.83
N PRO A 11 -2.37 -21.67 -15.74
CA PRO A 11 -1.35 -20.79 -15.18
C PRO A 11 -1.14 -21.17 -13.72
N LEU A 12 -0.01 -21.84 -13.45
CA LEU A 12 0.58 -21.92 -12.11
C LEU A 12 1.04 -20.50 -11.76
N GLY A 13 0.18 -19.71 -11.12
CA GLY A 13 0.49 -18.33 -10.76
C GLY A 13 -0.11 -17.89 -9.43
N LEU A 14 -0.44 -18.83 -8.52
CA LEU A 14 -1.20 -18.51 -7.31
C LEU A 14 -0.69 -19.24 -6.05
N THR A 15 0.62 -19.34 -5.85
CA THR A 15 1.17 -20.02 -4.64
C THR A 15 2.29 -19.28 -3.90
N LEU A 16 2.62 -18.02 -4.22
CA LEU A 16 3.77 -17.34 -3.61
C LEU A 16 3.50 -15.89 -3.13
N SER A 17 2.30 -15.63 -2.61
CA SER A 17 1.85 -14.26 -2.26
C SER A 17 1.71 -13.96 -0.74
N LEU A 18 2.10 -14.88 0.16
CA LEU A 18 1.84 -14.72 1.60
C LEU A 18 3.00 -14.18 2.45
N THR A 19 4.25 -14.20 1.98
CA THR A 19 5.41 -14.01 2.87
C THR A 19 5.61 -12.57 3.36
N ALA A 20 5.16 -11.57 2.61
CA ALA A 20 5.37 -10.17 2.98
C ALA A 20 4.34 -9.64 3.99
N CYS A 21 3.09 -10.07 3.85
CA CYS A 21 2.04 -9.75 4.80
C CYS A 21 2.25 -10.38 6.18
N LEU A 22 3.19 -11.32 6.26
CA LEU A 22 3.63 -11.99 7.48
C LEU A 22 4.96 -11.43 8.00
N SER A 23 5.55 -10.42 7.37
CA SER A 23 6.78 -9.78 7.83
C SER A 23 6.48 -8.75 8.93
N ASP A 24 7.22 -8.83 10.03
CA ASP A 24 7.14 -7.92 11.17
C ASP A 24 7.91 -6.60 10.96
N ASP A 25 8.49 -6.36 9.78
CA ASP A 25 9.40 -5.24 9.52
C ASP A 25 8.70 -4.00 8.89
N VAL A 26 7.40 -3.81 9.15
CA VAL A 26 6.56 -2.77 8.53
C VAL A 26 5.94 -1.93 9.64
N GLU A 27 5.94 -0.60 9.52
CA GLU A 27 5.39 0.29 10.57
C GLU A 27 3.91 0.00 10.88
N PHE A 28 3.18 -0.59 9.92
CA PHE A 28 1.78 -1.02 10.02
C PHE A 28 1.57 -2.52 9.71
N GLY A 29 2.56 -3.37 9.97
CA GLY A 29 2.45 -4.84 9.85
C GLY A 29 1.58 -5.49 10.93
N LEU A 30 1.71 -6.82 11.10
CA LEU A 30 1.01 -7.58 12.16
C LEU A 30 1.21 -6.95 13.56
N PRO A 31 0.28 -7.12 14.53
CA PRO A 31 0.33 -6.50 15.86
C PRO A 31 1.54 -6.88 16.74
N GLY A 32 2.47 -7.72 16.26
CA GLY A 32 3.77 -7.99 16.87
C GLY A 32 4.95 -7.23 16.23
N GLY A 33 4.78 -6.69 15.02
CA GLY A 33 5.83 -6.05 14.20
C GLY A 33 5.89 -4.54 14.33
N LEU A 34 5.48 -3.99 15.47
CA LEU A 34 5.62 -2.54 15.67
C LEU A 34 7.11 -2.16 15.75
N ARG A 35 7.53 -1.40 14.74
CA ARG A 35 8.65 -0.43 14.72
C ARG A 35 10.04 -0.99 14.43
N ALA A 36 10.29 -1.38 13.19
CA ALA A 36 11.60 -1.15 12.59
C ALA A 36 11.51 0.07 11.67
N ARG A 37 11.64 1.28 12.24
CA ARG A 37 12.12 2.40 11.43
C ARG A 37 13.52 2.01 10.97
N ARG A 38 13.87 2.25 9.71
CA ARG A 38 15.28 2.16 9.30
C ARG A 38 16.07 3.05 10.25
N GLU A 39 17.16 2.54 10.81
CA GLU A 39 18.01 3.27 11.75
C GLU A 39 18.38 4.62 11.13
N GLY A 40 17.96 5.73 11.77
CA GLY A 40 18.12 7.10 11.25
C GLY A 40 16.81 7.82 10.88
N ASN A 41 15.70 7.11 10.68
CA ASN A 41 14.41 7.75 10.37
C ASN A 41 13.70 8.22 11.64
N THR A 42 13.41 9.52 11.67
CA THR A 42 12.77 10.25 12.78
C THR A 42 11.25 10.24 12.70
N GLY A 43 10.68 9.82 11.56
CA GLY A 43 9.24 9.90 11.29
C GLY A 43 8.79 11.29 10.83
N ASN A 44 9.73 12.24 10.73
CA ASN A 44 9.50 13.61 10.30
C ASN A 44 10.00 13.88 8.87
N GLU A 45 10.44 12.84 8.15
CA GLU A 45 10.87 12.94 6.76
C GLU A 45 9.67 13.34 5.88
N ALA A 46 9.89 14.28 4.95
CA ALA A 46 8.89 14.60 3.95
C ALA A 46 8.64 13.37 3.06
N CYS A 47 7.38 12.93 2.94
CA CYS A 47 7.07 11.83 2.04
C CYS A 47 7.24 12.30 0.59
N PRO A 48 7.83 11.47 -0.28
CA PRO A 48 8.09 11.88 -1.64
C PRO A 48 6.77 12.02 -2.39
N ILE A 49 6.59 13.18 -3.00
CA ILE A 49 5.56 13.44 -3.99
C ILE A 49 6.17 13.07 -5.35
N ASP A 50 5.45 12.32 -6.17
CA ASP A 50 5.91 12.03 -7.53
C ASP A 50 6.08 13.37 -8.31
N PRO A 51 7.22 13.60 -8.99
CA PRO A 51 7.46 14.86 -9.71
C PRO A 51 6.43 15.19 -10.80
N ALA A 52 5.67 14.20 -11.29
CA ALA A 52 4.59 14.41 -12.26
C ALA A 52 3.24 14.75 -11.62
N ALA A 53 3.14 14.73 -10.28
CA ALA A 53 1.96 15.19 -9.56
C ALA A 53 2.02 16.70 -9.31
N ASP A 54 0.90 17.38 -9.51
CA ASP A 54 0.76 18.84 -9.38
C ASP A 54 -0.50 19.27 -8.61
N GLY A 55 -1.36 18.32 -8.22
CA GLY A 55 -2.61 18.57 -7.52
C GLY A 55 -3.68 19.26 -8.38
N SER A 56 -3.51 19.34 -9.70
CA SER A 56 -4.49 19.95 -10.61
C SER A 56 -5.71 19.04 -10.87
N VAL A 57 -5.51 17.73 -10.73
CA VAL A 57 -6.54 16.70 -10.77
C VAL A 57 -6.56 16.02 -9.40
N CYS A 58 -7.73 15.92 -8.79
CA CYS A 58 -7.91 15.28 -7.49
C CYS A 58 -8.64 13.95 -7.68
N PRO A 59 -7.93 12.81 -7.65
CA PRO A 59 -8.55 11.49 -7.74
C PRO A 59 -9.56 11.26 -6.61
N ASP A 60 -10.63 10.54 -6.93
CA ASP A 60 -11.65 10.14 -5.98
C ASP A 60 -11.18 8.92 -5.18
N TRP A 61 -11.39 8.94 -3.86
CA TRP A 61 -10.97 7.83 -3.02
C TRP A 61 -11.68 6.53 -3.40
N THR A 62 -12.99 6.56 -3.65
CA THR A 62 -13.78 5.35 -3.88
C THR A 62 -13.50 4.75 -5.25
N THR A 63 -13.29 5.57 -6.30
CA THR A 63 -13.15 5.08 -7.67
C THR A 63 -11.72 4.96 -8.17
N ASP A 64 -10.80 5.76 -7.64
CA ASP A 64 -9.44 5.86 -8.20
C ASP A 64 -8.37 5.32 -7.24
N ILE A 65 -8.53 5.55 -5.93
CA ILE A 65 -7.51 5.21 -4.94
C ILE A 65 -7.78 3.88 -4.23
N TYR A 66 -8.95 3.70 -3.63
CA TYR A 66 -9.32 2.48 -2.90
C TYR A 66 -9.21 1.21 -3.76
N PRO A 67 -9.58 1.20 -5.06
CA PRO A 67 -9.39 0.01 -5.90
C PRO A 67 -7.94 -0.43 -6.06
N LEU A 68 -6.95 0.41 -5.72
CA LEU A 68 -5.55 -0.01 -5.65
C LEU A 68 -5.32 -0.93 -4.45
N PHE A 69 -6.01 -0.68 -3.33
CA PHE A 69 -5.82 -1.33 -2.04
C PHE A 69 -6.79 -2.48 -1.75
N ASP A 70 -7.92 -2.56 -2.44
CA ASP A 70 -8.92 -3.61 -2.23
C ASP A 70 -8.34 -5.04 -2.44
N GLU A 71 -9.05 -6.06 -1.96
CA GLU A 71 -8.62 -7.46 -2.02
C GLU A 71 -8.42 -7.93 -3.46
N ASN A 72 -9.31 -7.49 -4.34
CA ASN A 72 -9.24 -7.74 -5.79
C ASN A 72 -8.60 -6.56 -6.55
N GLY A 73 -8.03 -5.61 -5.81
CA GLY A 73 -7.38 -4.42 -6.34
C GLY A 73 -5.99 -4.69 -6.89
N THR A 74 -5.38 -3.65 -7.46
CA THR A 74 -4.03 -3.73 -8.10
C THR A 74 -2.97 -4.33 -7.17
N TYR A 75 -3.05 -4.02 -5.87
CA TYR A 75 -2.03 -4.39 -4.89
C TYR A 75 -2.50 -5.36 -3.81
N GLY A 76 -3.80 -5.67 -3.75
CA GLY A 76 -4.34 -6.70 -2.84
C GLY A 76 -4.13 -6.40 -1.36
N CYS A 77 -4.04 -5.14 -0.93
CA CYS A 77 -3.72 -4.79 0.45
C CYS A 77 -4.77 -5.29 1.45
N ALA A 78 -6.05 -5.33 1.05
CA ALA A 78 -7.16 -5.82 1.86
C ALA A 78 -7.25 -7.35 1.96
N LEU A 79 -6.30 -8.11 1.38
CA LEU A 79 -6.24 -9.56 1.58
C LEU A 79 -6.23 -9.89 3.08
N GLN A 80 -6.97 -10.92 3.49
CA GLN A 80 -7.08 -11.31 4.90
C GLN A 80 -5.73 -11.58 5.57
N SER A 81 -4.73 -12.02 4.81
CA SER A 81 -3.37 -12.24 5.32
C SER A 81 -2.59 -10.95 5.60
N CYS A 82 -3.04 -9.81 5.11
CA CYS A 82 -2.36 -8.51 5.12
C CYS A 82 -3.12 -7.51 6.00
N HIS A 83 -4.12 -6.81 5.46
CA HIS A 83 -4.91 -5.81 6.19
C HIS A 83 -6.39 -6.16 6.32
N GLY A 84 -6.84 -7.34 5.87
CA GLY A 84 -8.27 -7.69 5.81
C GLY A 84 -8.86 -8.51 6.96
N ARG A 85 -8.07 -8.94 7.96
CA ARG A 85 -8.51 -9.97 8.92
C ARG A 85 -9.60 -9.49 9.90
N ALA A 86 -9.36 -8.35 10.55
CA ALA A 86 -10.28 -7.67 11.46
C ALA A 86 -9.61 -6.37 11.98
N PRO A 87 -10.39 -5.38 12.45
CA PRO A 87 -9.84 -4.24 13.18
C PRO A 87 -8.88 -4.68 14.29
N GLY A 88 -7.66 -4.12 14.30
CA GLY A 88 -6.65 -4.39 15.34
C GLY A 88 -5.97 -5.76 15.29
N ALA A 89 -6.33 -6.64 14.36
CA ALA A 89 -5.74 -7.99 14.26
C ALA A 89 -4.41 -8.04 13.47
N SER A 90 -4.16 -7.05 12.61
CA SER A 90 -3.01 -7.00 11.68
C SER A 90 -2.47 -5.58 11.45
N GLY A 91 -2.52 -4.70 12.46
CA GLY A 91 -2.19 -3.28 12.28
C GLY A 91 -3.32 -2.52 11.59
N LEU A 92 -3.05 -1.91 10.43
CA LEU A 92 -4.05 -1.24 9.61
C LEU A 92 -5.13 -2.22 9.15
N PHE A 93 -6.41 -1.85 9.28
CA PHE A 93 -7.53 -2.66 8.80
C PHE A 93 -8.17 -2.03 7.55
N ILE A 94 -8.09 -2.75 6.44
CA ILE A 94 -8.71 -2.42 5.16
C ILE A 94 -9.76 -3.51 4.87
N PRO A 95 -11.05 -3.26 5.15
CA PRO A 95 -12.10 -4.21 4.82
C PRO A 95 -12.25 -4.35 3.30
N PRO A 96 -12.29 -5.58 2.75
CA PRO A 96 -12.58 -5.80 1.33
C PRO A 96 -13.96 -5.25 0.93
N GLY A 97 -14.02 -4.57 -0.21
CA GLY A 97 -15.25 -4.01 -0.77
C GLY A 97 -15.92 -2.89 0.04
N ASP A 98 -15.24 -2.30 1.02
CA ASP A 98 -15.78 -1.22 1.87
C ASP A 98 -14.80 -0.04 1.95
N ALA A 99 -14.83 0.79 0.91
CA ALA A 99 -13.99 1.99 0.78
C ALA A 99 -14.18 2.96 1.95
N ALA A 100 -15.42 3.14 2.42
CA ALA A 100 -15.73 4.11 3.46
C ALA A 100 -15.11 3.70 4.80
N THR A 101 -15.30 2.44 5.19
CA THR A 101 -14.69 1.92 6.43
C THR A 101 -13.17 1.86 6.31
N ALA A 102 -12.62 1.53 5.13
CA ALA A 102 -11.18 1.57 4.88
C ALA A 102 -10.59 2.97 5.10
N TYR A 103 -11.18 4.01 4.51
CA TYR A 103 -10.74 5.39 4.73
C TYR A 103 -10.83 5.78 6.21
N ALA A 104 -11.99 5.52 6.83
CA ALA A 104 -12.20 5.83 8.24
C ALA A 104 -11.13 5.18 9.10
N ASN A 105 -10.81 3.90 8.87
CA ASN A 105 -9.75 3.22 9.59
C ASN A 105 -8.37 3.82 9.33
N MET A 106 -8.01 4.06 8.08
CA MET A 106 -6.71 4.63 7.71
C MET A 106 -6.52 6.01 8.34
N SER A 107 -7.56 6.85 8.35
CA SER A 107 -7.51 8.20 8.91
C SER A 107 -7.30 8.25 10.43
N MET A 108 -7.55 7.14 11.15
CA MET A 108 -7.30 7.06 12.60
C MET A 108 -5.82 6.90 12.95
N PHE A 109 -4.94 6.59 11.99
CA PHE A 109 -3.52 6.38 12.24
C PHE A 109 -2.73 7.68 12.02
N GLU A 110 -1.82 7.97 12.95
CA GLU A 110 -0.94 9.14 12.88
C GLU A 110 0.49 8.80 13.31
N ASN A 111 1.46 9.53 12.76
CA ASN A 111 2.86 9.50 13.20
C ASN A 111 3.28 10.89 13.67
N ALA A 112 3.60 11.02 14.96
CA ALA A 112 3.88 12.27 15.68
C ALA A 112 2.72 13.28 15.68
N THR A 113 2.33 13.79 14.53
CA THR A 113 1.18 14.70 14.29
C THR A 113 0.63 14.60 12.87
N ARG A 114 1.16 13.68 12.04
CA ARG A 114 0.87 13.58 10.62
C ARG A 114 -0.10 12.44 10.37
N PRO A 115 -1.26 12.67 9.74
CA PRO A 115 -2.24 11.62 9.51
C PRO A 115 -1.73 10.64 8.44
N TYR A 116 -2.17 9.39 8.49
CA TYR A 116 -1.84 8.40 7.46
C TYR A 116 -2.46 8.77 6.13
N VAL A 117 -3.73 9.17 6.20
CA VAL A 117 -4.53 9.75 5.13
C VAL A 117 -5.41 10.85 5.74
N GLY A 118 -5.83 11.84 4.94
CA GLY A 118 -6.67 12.96 5.38
C GLY A 118 -5.92 14.29 5.56
N GLY A 119 -4.77 14.46 4.92
CA GLY A 119 -4.01 15.71 4.91
C GLY A 119 -3.09 15.85 3.69
N ALA A 120 -2.66 17.09 3.41
CA ALA A 120 -1.71 17.38 2.32
C ALA A 120 -0.30 16.81 2.55
N ASP A 121 -0.05 16.34 3.77
CA ASP A 121 1.18 15.70 4.22
C ASP A 121 0.96 14.23 4.60
N SER A 122 -0.11 13.59 4.10
CA SER A 122 -0.43 12.20 4.43
C SER A 122 0.76 11.26 4.32
N TYR A 123 1.08 10.55 5.40
CA TYR A 123 2.32 9.77 5.46
C TYR A 123 2.27 8.45 4.66
N ILE A 124 1.12 8.09 4.07
CA ILE A 124 0.95 6.92 3.20
C ILE A 124 2.00 6.83 2.08
N LEU A 125 2.42 7.96 1.51
CA LEU A 125 3.42 7.99 0.44
C LEU A 125 4.81 7.57 0.93
N CYS A 126 5.14 7.77 2.21
CA CYS A 126 6.39 7.27 2.78
C CYS A 126 6.41 5.73 2.82
N ASN A 127 5.25 5.09 3.00
CA ASN A 127 5.14 3.62 3.04
C ASN A 127 5.11 2.99 1.64
N LEU A 128 4.57 3.72 0.66
CA LEU A 128 4.49 3.27 -0.73
C LEU A 128 5.70 3.71 -1.58
N SER A 129 6.59 4.52 -1.00
CA SER A 129 7.74 5.08 -1.71
C SER A 129 8.67 4.00 -2.25
N PRO A 130 9.10 4.11 -3.53
CA PRO A 130 10.15 3.25 -4.07
C PRO A 130 11.55 3.58 -3.50
N ASP A 131 11.74 4.80 -2.98
CA ASP A 131 13.04 5.33 -2.55
C ASP A 131 13.46 4.74 -1.19
N PRO A 132 14.49 3.88 -1.10
CA PRO A 132 14.96 3.23 0.13
C PRO A 132 15.40 4.19 1.24
N ASP A 133 15.70 5.45 0.92
CA ASP A 133 16.18 6.44 1.88
C ASP A 133 15.04 7.22 2.56
N VAL A 134 13.82 7.17 2.01
CA VAL A 134 12.62 7.80 2.59
C VAL A 134 11.63 6.76 3.16
N LYS A 135 11.92 5.45 3.01
CA LYS A 135 11.03 4.38 3.48
C LYS A 135 10.93 4.35 4.99
N ILE A 136 9.70 4.30 5.49
CA ILE A 136 9.44 4.02 6.89
C ILE A 136 9.01 2.55 7.00
N GLY A 137 10.00 1.66 7.13
CA GLY A 137 9.82 0.21 7.21
C GLY A 137 10.11 -0.53 5.91
N SER A 138 9.55 -1.73 5.75
CA SER A 138 9.72 -2.59 4.58
C SER A 138 8.85 -2.17 3.39
N LEU A 139 9.30 -2.50 2.18
CA LEU A 139 8.59 -2.23 0.92
C LEU A 139 7.14 -2.78 0.95
N MET A 140 6.19 -2.00 0.44
CA MET A 140 4.81 -2.43 0.20
C MET A 140 4.33 -1.98 -1.18
N PRO A 141 3.59 -2.83 -1.93
CA PRO A 141 3.30 -4.24 -1.65
C PRO A 141 4.46 -5.13 -2.12
N LEU A 142 4.98 -6.03 -1.29
CA LEU A 142 5.99 -7.02 -1.74
C LEU A 142 5.31 -8.18 -2.46
N VAL A 143 5.29 -8.14 -3.79
CA VAL A 143 4.74 -9.20 -4.64
C VAL A 143 5.91 -9.97 -5.27
N GLY A 144 6.33 -11.09 -4.67
CA GLY A 144 7.12 -12.11 -5.37
C GLY A 144 8.51 -11.72 -5.90
N GLY A 145 9.53 -11.66 -5.03
CA GLY A 145 10.94 -11.68 -5.43
C GLY A 145 11.67 -10.34 -5.24
N PRO A 146 12.99 -10.29 -5.50
CA PRO A 146 13.80 -9.11 -5.23
C PRO A 146 13.33 -7.98 -6.13
N VAL A 147 12.69 -6.97 -5.55
CA VAL A 147 12.26 -5.72 -6.20
C VAL A 147 11.03 -5.83 -7.12
N GLN A 148 10.04 -6.66 -6.79
CA GLN A 148 8.67 -6.49 -7.30
C GLN A 148 7.81 -5.96 -6.16
N GLY A 149 7.97 -4.66 -5.91
CA GLY A 149 7.57 -4.03 -4.66
C GLY A 149 7.09 -2.59 -4.80
N LEU A 150 6.84 -2.14 -6.02
CA LEU A 150 6.63 -0.73 -6.33
C LEU A 150 5.24 -0.55 -6.88
N VAL A 151 4.50 0.33 -6.21
CA VAL A 151 3.36 1.00 -6.83
C VAL A 151 3.83 1.56 -8.19
N SER A 152 3.06 1.32 -9.23
CA SER A 152 3.38 1.77 -10.58
C SER A 152 3.57 3.30 -10.59
N GLY A 153 4.35 3.83 -11.53
CA GLY A 153 4.55 5.28 -11.64
C GLY A 153 3.22 6.03 -11.79
N ASP A 154 2.31 5.52 -12.61
CA ASP A 154 1.00 6.14 -12.83
C ASP A 154 0.14 6.12 -11.55
N ASP A 155 0.15 5.02 -10.81
CA ASP A 155 -0.58 4.93 -9.54
C ASP A 155 0.06 5.80 -8.45
N LEU A 156 1.40 5.93 -8.43
CA LEU A 156 2.10 6.86 -7.54
C LEU A 156 1.77 8.31 -7.86
N VAL A 157 1.62 8.68 -9.14
CA VAL A 157 1.15 10.00 -9.56
C VAL A 157 -0.28 10.24 -9.09
N ALA A 158 -1.17 9.26 -9.26
CA ALA A 158 -2.55 9.36 -8.77
C ALA A 158 -2.60 9.52 -7.24
N LEU A 159 -1.88 8.69 -6.49
CA LEU A 159 -1.78 8.79 -5.03
C LEU A 159 -1.17 10.12 -4.58
N SER A 160 -0.13 10.59 -5.27
CA SER A 160 0.52 11.87 -4.98
C SER A 160 -0.42 13.05 -5.22
N ASN A 161 -1.15 13.06 -6.34
CA ASN A 161 -2.17 14.07 -6.63
C ASN A 161 -3.32 14.04 -5.60
N TRP A 162 -3.78 12.85 -5.21
CA TRP A 162 -4.79 12.70 -4.17
C TRP A 162 -4.32 13.28 -2.83
N VAL A 163 -3.08 12.99 -2.41
CA VAL A 163 -2.47 13.57 -1.21
C VAL A 163 -2.34 15.09 -1.33
N LEU A 164 -1.85 15.63 -2.45
CA LEU A 164 -1.77 17.08 -2.68
C LEU A 164 -3.14 17.77 -2.58
N CYS A 165 -4.22 17.08 -2.94
CA CYS A 165 -5.59 17.55 -2.78
C CYS A 165 -6.15 17.41 -1.34
N GLY A 166 -5.30 17.07 -0.37
CA GLY A 166 -5.70 16.85 1.02
C GLY A 166 -6.23 15.45 1.30
N SER A 167 -6.08 14.51 0.35
CA SER A 167 -6.52 13.11 0.46
C SER A 167 -7.95 12.95 0.99
N PRO A 168 -8.95 13.54 0.31
CA PRO A 168 -10.35 13.43 0.72
C PRO A 168 -10.87 11.98 0.64
N PRO A 169 -11.91 11.63 1.43
CA PRO A 169 -12.60 10.33 1.36
C PRO A 169 -13.47 10.17 0.12
#